data_AF-A0A7V3PPD4-F1
#
_entry.id   AF-A0A7V3PPD4-F1
#
_cell.length_a   1.000
_cell.length_b   1.000
_cell.length_c   1.000
_cell.angle_alpha   90.00
_cell.angle_beta   90.00
_cell.angle_gamma   90.00
#
_symmetry.space_group_name_H-M   'P 1'
#
loop_
_entity.id
_entity.type
_entity.pdbx_description
1 polymer ?
#
loop_
_entity_poly.entity_id
_entity_poly.type
_entity_poly.pdbx_seq_one_letter_code
_entity_poly.pdbx_strand_id
1 'polypeptide(L)'
;GRQWFLDLFAMIINEWGYEYVKIDGQGGARWAPEAFHDRLANPALRPDEAYRAGLEAIKSVMGPERFLLNCGGQVDSCGYCEGMRTGGDVGPSWAGMQPAIQCTMSSLYLNHIAFWTDPDVVCVRPAGRDGSSLSFDQARMWATLLGITGQLLMASDRMYDLPEDRVELLRRIYPVADIWPMELYPLAGRPSIFDLKVSKENVGVWDIVAVFNWNDAQNAQVTLRPEDLGLPPGAYLFYDAWEKQLLACERDGLVLSLPPTSCRVIVVRAFEEHPQLLGTSRHITQGADDLLEAKWDARTATWRGRSLVVGDDPYELRFSLPPGWTLADRTAKQEGPLAVLTLRRPDNGEVAWKVTFRKARTAEPVGGVENPRVTQEGKDIVVAWDGRDAIAYRVYRNGELIAQVTETRLADRPRKRGVAYRYEVAPVGWRGEGARVWAGEVTLQPLPRGTAPDTWLDEIEPVTASQDWGSLHRRRSVEGNPISIGGVVYERGLGTHANSSLRYQIDNRYRLFEALVGVDDEKGGAGTVVFQVFADGEKVFDSGVMRGGEPAKKVSIPLDGVEELELVVTDGGDGITCDHADWAEARLFGNPG
;
A
#
# COMPACT_ATOMS: atom_id res chain seq x y z
N GLY A 1 -42.97 -11.85 5.64
CA GLY A 1 -41.79 -11.01 5.86
C GLY A 1 -41.33 -11.11 7.29
N ARG A 2 -41.82 -10.23 8.18
CA ARG A 2 -41.33 -10.09 9.56
C ARG A 2 -41.22 -11.38 10.36
N GLN A 3 -42.28 -12.20 10.44
CA GLN A 3 -42.25 -13.45 11.21
C GLN A 3 -41.18 -14.43 10.72
N TRP A 4 -40.95 -14.48 9.40
CA TRP A 4 -39.91 -15.33 8.82
C TRP A 4 -38.51 -14.94 9.32
N PHE A 5 -38.21 -13.63 9.43
CA PHE A 5 -36.94 -13.17 10.00
C PHE A 5 -36.82 -13.52 11.49
N LEU A 6 -37.90 -13.39 12.26
CA LEU A 6 -37.90 -13.77 13.68
C LEU A 6 -37.58 -15.26 13.86
N ASP A 7 -38.27 -16.12 13.12
CA ASP A 7 -38.10 -17.58 13.23
C ASP A 7 -36.70 -17.99 12.77
N LEU A 8 -36.23 -17.45 11.63
CA LEU A 8 -34.89 -17.72 11.12
C LEU A 8 -33.80 -17.31 12.11
N PHE A 9 -33.86 -16.09 12.64
CA PHE A 9 -32.84 -15.62 13.58
C PHE A 9 -32.98 -16.27 14.95
N ALA A 10 -34.16 -16.71 15.37
CA ALA A 10 -34.30 -17.51 16.59
C ALA A 10 -33.53 -18.82 16.45
N MET A 11 -33.64 -19.48 15.30
CA MET A 11 -32.85 -20.68 15.01
C MET A 11 -31.34 -20.37 14.96
N ILE A 12 -30.91 -19.37 14.18
CA ILE A 12 -29.48 -19.02 14.03
C ILE A 12 -28.86 -18.63 15.39
N ILE A 13 -29.57 -17.86 16.20
CA ILE A 13 -29.01 -17.25 17.40
C ILE A 13 -29.23 -18.12 18.65
N ASN A 14 -30.46 -18.55 18.89
CA ASN A 14 -30.81 -19.23 20.14
C ASN A 14 -30.57 -20.74 20.07
N GLU A 15 -30.75 -21.36 18.89
CA GLU A 15 -30.56 -22.80 18.73
C GLU A 15 -29.13 -23.14 18.29
N TRP A 16 -28.59 -22.43 17.29
CA TRP A 16 -27.25 -22.70 16.77
C TRP A 16 -26.13 -21.93 17.50
N GLY A 17 -26.47 -20.83 18.19
CA GLY A 17 -25.52 -20.09 19.02
C GLY A 17 -24.57 -19.16 18.26
N TYR A 18 -24.89 -18.72 17.04
CA TYR A 18 -24.03 -17.78 16.31
C TYR A 18 -24.03 -16.39 16.97
N GLU A 19 -22.84 -15.81 17.14
CA GLU A 19 -22.64 -14.46 17.71
C GLU A 19 -22.33 -13.40 16.65
N TYR A 20 -21.96 -13.83 15.44
CA TYR A 20 -21.66 -13.00 14.29
C TYR A 20 -22.51 -13.45 13.10
N VAL A 21 -23.23 -12.53 12.46
CA VAL A 21 -24.03 -12.81 11.26
C VAL A 21 -23.74 -11.77 10.18
N LYS A 22 -23.39 -12.24 8.98
CA LYS A 22 -23.34 -11.43 7.76
C LYS A 22 -24.62 -11.64 6.96
N ILE A 23 -25.32 -10.57 6.59
CA ILE A 23 -26.48 -10.61 5.69
C ILE A 23 -26.10 -10.06 4.31
N ASP A 24 -26.33 -10.87 3.27
CA ASP A 24 -25.87 -10.55 1.91
C ASP A 24 -26.93 -9.88 1.02
N GLY A 25 -26.50 -9.27 -0.09
CA GLY A 25 -27.39 -8.76 -1.15
C GLY A 25 -28.24 -7.56 -0.74
N GLN A 26 -27.83 -6.82 0.29
CA GLN A 26 -28.66 -5.80 0.93
C GLN A 26 -28.83 -4.53 0.09
N GLY A 27 -27.88 -4.27 -0.81
CA GLY A 27 -28.04 -3.24 -1.84
C GLY A 27 -29.27 -3.47 -2.74
N GLY A 28 -29.55 -4.72 -3.14
CA GLY A 28 -30.78 -5.06 -3.87
C GLY A 28 -32.00 -5.15 -2.96
N ALA A 29 -31.83 -5.72 -1.76
CA ALA A 29 -32.92 -5.89 -0.80
C ALA A 29 -33.54 -4.55 -0.38
N ARG A 30 -32.74 -3.48 -0.27
CA ARG A 30 -33.24 -2.14 0.06
C ARG A 30 -34.12 -1.52 -1.02
N TRP A 31 -33.90 -1.86 -2.29
CA TRP A 31 -34.65 -1.34 -3.44
C TRP A 31 -35.88 -2.19 -3.76
N ALA A 32 -35.90 -3.45 -3.34
CA ALA A 32 -37.00 -4.36 -3.62
C ALA A 32 -38.38 -3.83 -3.16
N PRO A 33 -38.52 -3.23 -1.95
CA PRO A 33 -39.81 -2.67 -1.54
C PRO A 33 -40.29 -1.51 -2.42
N GLU A 34 -39.37 -0.75 -3.03
CA GLU A 34 -39.72 0.31 -3.98
C GLU A 34 -40.14 -0.29 -5.32
N ALA A 35 -39.31 -1.18 -5.88
CA ALA A 35 -39.56 -1.82 -7.17
C ALA A 35 -40.84 -2.69 -7.19
N PHE A 36 -41.24 -3.23 -6.04
CA PHE A 36 -42.39 -4.12 -5.89
C PHE A 36 -43.43 -3.58 -4.90
N HIS A 37 -43.52 -2.25 -4.77
CA HIS A 37 -44.38 -1.58 -3.78
C HIS A 37 -45.82 -2.09 -3.78
N ASP A 38 -46.46 -2.17 -4.95
CA ASP A 38 -47.87 -2.60 -5.09
C ASP A 38 -48.08 -4.09 -4.78
N ARG A 39 -46.99 -4.85 -4.61
CA ARG A 39 -46.99 -6.27 -4.26
C ARG A 39 -46.62 -6.50 -2.79
N LEU A 40 -46.34 -5.45 -2.03
CA LEU A 40 -46.09 -5.57 -0.60
C LEU A 40 -47.35 -6.04 0.13
N ALA A 41 -47.17 -6.90 1.13
CA ALA A 41 -48.27 -7.34 1.99
C ALA A 41 -48.92 -6.18 2.75
N ASN A 42 -48.19 -5.09 2.95
CA ASN A 42 -48.71 -3.81 3.43
C ASN A 42 -48.14 -2.67 2.56
N PRO A 43 -48.86 -2.24 1.51
CA PRO A 43 -48.42 -1.17 0.61
C PRO A 43 -48.57 0.24 1.23
N ALA A 44 -48.97 0.36 2.50
CA ALA A 44 -48.97 1.64 3.21
C ALA A 44 -47.61 1.98 3.85
N LEU A 45 -46.69 1.00 3.96
CA LEU A 45 -45.34 1.25 4.43
C LEU A 45 -44.51 1.87 3.32
N ARG A 46 -43.73 2.90 3.65
CA ARG A 46 -42.73 3.40 2.71
C ARG A 46 -41.64 2.32 2.51
N PRO A 47 -40.96 2.29 1.34
CA PRO A 47 -39.91 1.32 1.06
C PRO A 47 -38.81 1.23 2.13
N ASP A 48 -38.35 2.37 2.64
CA ASP A 48 -37.36 2.47 3.72
C ASP A 48 -37.85 1.86 5.04
N GLU A 49 -39.12 2.09 5.38
CA GLU A 49 -39.76 1.51 6.57
C GLU A 49 -39.88 -0.01 6.45
N ALA A 50 -40.24 -0.51 5.27
CA ALA A 50 -40.35 -1.93 5.00
C ALA A 50 -38.99 -2.64 5.11
N TYR A 51 -37.92 -2.01 4.61
CA TYR A 51 -36.56 -2.52 4.74
C TYR A 51 -36.09 -2.53 6.21
N ARG A 52 -36.23 -1.39 6.91
CA ARG A 52 -35.82 -1.24 8.32
C ARG A 52 -36.62 -2.15 9.26
N ALA A 53 -37.88 -2.44 8.98
CA ALA A 53 -38.67 -3.41 9.75
C ALA A 53 -38.10 -4.83 9.68
N GLY A 54 -37.41 -5.19 8.59
CA GLY A 54 -36.66 -6.44 8.48
C GLY A 54 -35.45 -6.46 9.41
N LEU A 55 -34.63 -5.41 9.35
CA LEU A 55 -33.45 -5.25 10.23
C LEU A 55 -33.83 -5.21 11.71
N GLU A 56 -34.92 -4.51 12.06
CA GLU A 56 -35.46 -4.48 13.42
C GLU A 56 -35.85 -5.88 13.90
N ALA A 57 -36.53 -6.67 13.06
CA ALA A 57 -36.90 -8.05 13.41
C ALA A 57 -35.67 -8.90 13.68
N ILE A 58 -34.66 -8.82 12.81
CA ILE A 58 -33.37 -9.48 12.99
C ILE A 58 -32.73 -9.08 14.32
N LYS A 59 -32.56 -7.78 14.56
CA LYS A 59 -31.86 -7.27 15.73
C LYS A 59 -32.62 -7.52 17.04
N SER A 60 -33.95 -7.58 17.00
CA SER A 60 -34.79 -7.92 18.17
C SER A 60 -34.52 -9.33 18.70
N VAL A 61 -34.06 -10.25 17.84
CA VAL A 61 -33.68 -11.61 18.24
C VAL A 61 -32.19 -11.69 18.57
N MET A 62 -31.34 -11.04 17.78
CA MET A 62 -29.88 -11.04 18.01
C MET A 62 -29.49 -10.35 19.32
N GLY A 63 -30.24 -9.33 19.75
CA GLY A 63 -29.89 -8.51 20.90
C GLY A 63 -28.67 -7.60 20.65
N PRO A 64 -28.28 -6.81 21.65
CA PRO A 64 -27.25 -5.78 21.51
C PRO A 64 -25.81 -6.31 21.53
N GLU A 65 -25.57 -7.52 22.05
CA GLU A 65 -24.21 -8.05 22.25
C GLU A 65 -23.65 -8.83 21.04
N ARG A 66 -24.49 -9.08 20.02
CA ARG A 66 -24.13 -9.85 18.83
C ARG A 66 -23.91 -8.97 17.62
N PHE A 67 -22.93 -9.33 16.79
CA PHE A 67 -22.47 -8.51 15.69
C PHE A 67 -23.24 -8.84 14.40
N LEU A 68 -23.94 -7.85 13.86
CA LEU A 68 -24.61 -7.93 12.56
C LEU A 68 -23.82 -7.12 11.52
N LEU A 69 -23.23 -7.81 10.55
CA LEU A 69 -22.61 -7.22 9.38
C LEU A 69 -23.60 -7.17 8.22
N ASN A 70 -23.80 -5.99 7.66
CA ASN A 70 -24.62 -5.79 6.48
C ASN A 70 -23.77 -5.67 5.20
N CYS A 71 -24.07 -6.50 4.20
CA CYS A 71 -23.42 -6.49 2.89
C CYS A 71 -24.21 -5.64 1.87
N GLY A 72 -24.09 -4.32 1.96
CA GLY A 72 -24.81 -3.34 1.13
C GLY A 72 -25.83 -2.52 1.93
N GLY A 73 -26.61 -1.62 1.30
CA GLY A 73 -27.65 -0.87 2.04
C GLY A 73 -27.15 0.20 3.02
N GLN A 74 -25.88 0.62 2.90
CA GLN A 74 -25.21 1.80 3.49
C GLN A 74 -25.94 2.47 4.67
N VAL A 75 -26.35 3.75 4.52
CA VAL A 75 -26.91 4.56 5.61
C VAL A 75 -28.28 4.08 6.10
N ASP A 76 -29.02 3.32 5.28
CA ASP A 76 -30.36 2.86 5.60
C ASP A 76 -30.38 1.83 6.75
N SER A 77 -29.20 1.27 7.07
CA SER A 77 -29.02 0.26 8.12
C SER A 77 -28.39 0.83 9.41
N CYS A 78 -28.03 2.11 9.41
CA CYS A 78 -27.50 2.79 10.60
C CYS A 78 -28.45 2.64 11.79
N GLY A 79 -27.88 2.23 12.93
CA GLY A 79 -28.59 1.97 14.18
C GLY A 79 -29.11 0.55 14.35
N TYR A 80 -29.00 -0.33 13.34
CA TYR A 80 -29.36 -1.75 13.46
C TYR A 80 -28.17 -2.71 13.30
N CYS A 81 -27.20 -2.34 12.46
CA CYS A 81 -26.04 -3.17 12.14
C CYS A 81 -24.78 -2.57 12.76
N GLU A 82 -23.96 -3.41 13.38
CA GLU A 82 -22.65 -3.01 13.89
C GLU A 82 -21.67 -2.79 12.73
N GLY A 83 -21.70 -3.62 11.69
CA GLY A 83 -20.79 -3.53 10.55
C GLY A 83 -21.50 -3.25 9.23
N MET A 84 -20.79 -2.61 8.30
CA MET A 84 -21.30 -2.31 6.96
C MET A 84 -20.22 -2.48 5.89
N ARG A 85 -20.47 -3.34 4.90
CA ARG A 85 -19.70 -3.37 3.64
C ARG A 85 -19.94 -2.08 2.89
N THR A 86 -18.88 -1.31 2.68
CA THR A 86 -18.98 -0.01 1.99
C THR A 86 -18.36 0.02 0.59
N GLY A 87 -17.80 -1.10 0.14
CA GLY A 87 -17.23 -1.28 -1.20
C GLY A 87 -17.62 -2.62 -1.85
N GLY A 88 -17.13 -2.83 -3.08
CA GLY A 88 -17.32 -4.07 -3.84
C GLY A 88 -16.56 -5.26 -3.25
N ASP A 89 -16.77 -6.45 -3.83
CA ASP A 89 -16.06 -7.66 -3.44
C ASP A 89 -14.61 -7.63 -3.90
N VAL A 90 -13.73 -8.24 -3.09
CA VAL A 90 -12.28 -8.22 -3.32
C VAL A 90 -11.74 -9.53 -3.89
N GLY A 91 -10.53 -9.47 -4.43
CA GLY A 91 -9.79 -10.63 -4.95
C GLY A 91 -8.29 -10.57 -4.62
N PRO A 92 -7.58 -11.71 -4.61
CA PRO A 92 -6.17 -11.81 -4.25
C PRO A 92 -5.23 -11.38 -5.40
N SER A 93 -5.41 -10.16 -5.89
CA SER A 93 -4.56 -9.53 -6.90
C SER A 93 -4.51 -8.03 -6.68
N TRP A 94 -3.57 -7.34 -7.34
CA TRP A 94 -3.51 -5.87 -7.28
C TRP A 94 -4.81 -5.19 -7.72
N ALA A 95 -5.43 -5.68 -8.81
CA ALA A 95 -6.74 -5.19 -9.25
C ALA A 95 -7.85 -5.60 -8.27
N GLY A 96 -7.79 -6.83 -7.75
CA GLY A 96 -8.78 -7.36 -6.82
C GLY A 96 -8.79 -6.69 -5.45
N MET A 97 -7.69 -6.05 -5.02
CA MET A 97 -7.66 -5.31 -3.75
C MET A 97 -8.15 -3.86 -3.87
N GLN A 98 -8.35 -3.33 -5.09
CA GLN A 98 -8.79 -1.95 -5.29
C GLN A 98 -10.13 -1.63 -4.59
N PRO A 99 -11.13 -2.54 -4.54
CA PRO A 99 -12.36 -2.28 -3.79
C PRO A 99 -12.15 -2.07 -2.29
N ALA A 100 -11.20 -2.79 -1.66
CA ALA A 100 -10.83 -2.58 -0.26
C ALA A 100 -10.22 -1.20 -0.04
N ILE A 101 -9.27 -0.81 -0.90
CA ILE A 101 -8.64 0.51 -0.85
C ILE A 101 -9.71 1.60 -1.00
N GLN A 102 -10.58 1.46 -2.00
CA GLN A 102 -11.65 2.43 -2.26
C GLN A 102 -12.59 2.57 -1.06
N CYS A 103 -12.96 1.46 -0.42
CA CYS A 103 -13.77 1.46 0.80
C CYS A 103 -13.13 2.29 1.92
N THR A 104 -11.82 2.11 2.17
CA THR A 104 -11.09 2.95 3.12
C THR A 104 -11.18 4.41 2.74
N MET A 105 -10.87 4.78 1.48
CA MET A 105 -10.88 6.19 1.08
C MET A 105 -12.26 6.83 1.16
N SER A 106 -13.32 6.10 0.79
CA SER A 106 -14.66 6.66 0.72
C SER A 106 -15.38 6.71 2.08
N SER A 107 -15.04 5.83 3.00
CA SER A 107 -15.91 5.53 4.14
C SER A 107 -15.21 5.52 5.50
N LEU A 108 -13.88 5.65 5.55
CA LEU A 108 -13.13 5.57 6.82
C LEU A 108 -13.67 6.54 7.89
N TYR A 109 -14.11 7.73 7.51
CA TYR A 109 -14.72 8.73 8.40
C TYR A 109 -15.98 8.26 9.15
N LEU A 110 -16.60 7.15 8.72
CA LEU A 110 -17.76 6.54 9.40
C LEU A 110 -17.36 5.44 10.39
N ASN A 111 -16.11 4.95 10.30
CA ASN A 111 -15.61 3.82 11.08
C ASN A 111 -15.64 4.14 12.58
N HIS A 112 -16.19 3.23 13.39
CA HIS A 112 -16.45 3.40 14.85
C HIS A 112 -17.42 4.54 15.22
N ILE A 113 -17.88 5.35 14.27
CA ILE A 113 -18.78 6.49 14.52
C ILE A 113 -20.23 6.12 14.18
N ALA A 114 -20.47 5.64 12.96
CA ALA A 114 -21.78 5.19 12.52
C ALA A 114 -21.92 3.67 12.62
N PHE A 115 -20.85 2.97 12.25
CA PHE A 115 -20.69 1.52 12.24
C PHE A 115 -19.21 1.18 12.05
N TRP A 116 -18.82 -0.07 12.23
CA TRP A 116 -17.56 -0.55 11.70
C TRP A 116 -17.64 -0.67 10.18
N THR A 117 -16.76 0.03 9.50
CA THR A 117 -16.65 -0.06 8.04
C THR A 117 -15.97 -1.37 7.67
N ASP A 118 -16.53 -2.07 6.68
CA ASP A 118 -16.04 -3.35 6.19
C ASP A 118 -15.48 -3.20 4.77
N PRO A 119 -14.14 -3.22 4.61
CA PRO A 119 -13.44 -3.22 3.34
C PRO A 119 -13.37 -4.60 2.68
N ASP A 120 -14.21 -5.53 3.13
CA ASP A 120 -14.18 -6.95 2.81
C ASP A 120 -12.94 -7.64 3.39
N VAL A 121 -12.82 -8.93 3.09
CA VAL A 121 -11.75 -9.78 3.60
C VAL A 121 -10.35 -9.36 3.15
N VAL A 122 -9.36 -9.44 4.03
CA VAL A 122 -7.94 -9.38 3.65
C VAL A 122 -7.47 -10.72 3.08
N CYS A 123 -6.62 -10.65 2.06
CA CYS A 123 -5.93 -11.78 1.48
C CYS A 123 -4.42 -11.51 1.46
N VAL A 124 -3.62 -12.48 1.92
CA VAL A 124 -2.15 -12.41 1.90
C VAL A 124 -1.51 -13.58 1.16
N ARG A 125 -2.31 -14.53 0.64
CA ARG A 125 -1.78 -15.69 -0.09
C ARG A 125 -0.95 -15.30 -1.32
N PRO A 126 0.18 -15.98 -1.57
CA PRO A 126 1.04 -15.71 -2.72
C PRO A 126 0.37 -16.15 -4.03
N ALA A 127 1.04 -15.89 -5.16
CA ALA A 127 0.59 -16.34 -6.46
C ALA A 127 0.42 -17.87 -6.52
N GLY A 128 -0.69 -18.34 -7.11
CA GLY A 128 -1.08 -19.74 -7.03
C GLY A 128 -2.06 -20.20 -8.10
N ARG A 129 -2.37 -21.51 -8.10
CA ARG A 129 -3.31 -22.12 -9.06
C ARG A 129 -4.77 -21.69 -8.86
N ASP A 130 -5.06 -21.00 -7.76
CA ASP A 130 -6.36 -20.43 -7.42
C ASP A 130 -6.60 -19.06 -8.08
N GLY A 131 -5.65 -18.57 -8.89
CA GLY A 131 -5.74 -17.28 -9.56
C GLY A 131 -5.21 -16.12 -8.72
N SER A 132 -4.65 -16.38 -7.53
CA SER A 132 -3.92 -15.35 -6.77
C SER A 132 -2.69 -14.88 -7.54
N SER A 133 -2.38 -13.58 -7.42
CA SER A 133 -1.19 -12.94 -7.99
C SER A 133 -0.51 -11.93 -7.06
N LEU A 134 -0.86 -11.91 -5.76
CA LEU A 134 -0.28 -10.95 -4.81
C LEU A 134 1.22 -11.16 -4.60
N SER A 135 1.98 -10.08 -4.80
CA SER A 135 3.36 -10.00 -4.31
C SER A 135 3.38 -9.98 -2.77
N PHE A 136 4.58 -10.11 -2.20
CA PHE A 136 4.73 -9.96 -0.74
C PHE A 136 4.42 -8.53 -0.29
N ASP A 137 4.92 -7.54 -1.04
CA ASP A 137 4.69 -6.13 -0.75
C ASP A 137 3.21 -5.73 -0.86
N GLN A 138 2.47 -6.26 -1.85
CA GLN A 138 1.03 -6.00 -1.99
C GLN A 138 0.23 -6.59 -0.83
N ALA A 139 0.57 -7.80 -0.38
CA ALA A 139 -0.05 -8.38 0.81
C ALA A 139 0.29 -7.59 2.08
N ARG A 140 1.55 -7.14 2.21
CA ARG A 140 1.98 -6.28 3.31
C ARG A 140 1.24 -4.93 3.29
N MET A 141 1.01 -4.34 2.12
CA MET A 141 0.20 -3.12 1.97
C MET A 141 -1.23 -3.35 2.44
N TRP A 142 -1.89 -4.42 1.99
CA TRP A 142 -3.27 -4.70 2.38
C TRP A 142 -3.38 -4.92 3.88
N ALA A 143 -2.48 -5.73 4.45
CA ALA A 143 -2.40 -5.94 5.88
C ALA A 143 -2.18 -4.60 6.63
N THR A 144 -1.22 -3.80 6.17
CA THR A 144 -0.91 -2.48 6.77
C THR A 144 -2.13 -1.55 6.75
N LEU A 145 -2.81 -1.43 5.61
CA LEU A 145 -3.97 -0.54 5.48
C LEU A 145 -5.05 -0.86 6.51
N LEU A 146 -5.38 -2.15 6.70
CA LEU A 146 -6.38 -2.54 7.70
C LEU A 146 -5.86 -2.42 9.13
N GLY A 147 -4.59 -2.79 9.37
CA GLY A 147 -4.00 -2.74 10.70
C GLY A 147 -3.78 -1.33 11.26
N ILE A 148 -3.79 -0.29 10.42
CA ILE A 148 -3.63 1.11 10.84
C ILE A 148 -4.92 1.95 10.77
N THR A 149 -6.02 1.38 10.28
CA THR A 149 -7.30 2.11 10.14
C THR A 149 -8.38 1.66 11.12
N GLY A 150 -8.20 0.52 11.79
CA GLY A 150 -9.18 -0.03 12.74
C GLY A 150 -10.50 -0.44 12.10
N GLN A 151 -10.54 -0.65 10.78
CA GLN A 151 -11.70 -1.17 10.07
C GLN A 151 -11.92 -2.66 10.40
N LEU A 152 -13.05 -3.25 9.98
CA LEU A 152 -13.25 -4.69 10.18
C LEU A 152 -12.14 -5.49 9.50
N LEU A 153 -11.66 -6.51 10.22
CA LEU A 153 -10.59 -7.37 9.78
C LEU A 153 -11.05 -8.83 9.77
N MET A 154 -11.26 -9.35 8.57
CA MET A 154 -11.57 -10.76 8.33
C MET A 154 -10.57 -11.30 7.31
N ALA A 155 -10.01 -12.48 7.52
CA ALA A 155 -9.12 -13.11 6.54
C ALA A 155 -9.87 -14.21 5.76
N SER A 156 -9.65 -14.29 4.44
CA SER A 156 -10.26 -15.30 3.58
C SER A 156 -9.29 -16.40 3.12
N ASP A 157 -8.03 -16.34 3.55
CA ASP A 157 -7.02 -17.33 3.17
C ASP A 157 -7.24 -18.68 3.87
N ARG A 158 -6.83 -19.75 3.19
CA ARG A 158 -6.68 -21.07 3.83
C ARG A 158 -5.44 -21.04 4.71
N MET A 159 -5.63 -20.77 6.00
CA MET A 159 -4.55 -20.52 6.95
C MET A 159 -3.47 -21.60 6.98
N TYR A 160 -3.84 -22.87 6.84
CA TYR A 160 -2.90 -24.00 6.84
C TYR A 160 -2.05 -24.12 5.57
N ASP A 161 -2.45 -23.45 4.49
CA ASP A 161 -1.70 -23.41 3.22
C ASP A 161 -0.77 -22.18 3.15
N LEU A 162 -0.90 -21.22 4.07
CA LEU A 162 -0.12 -19.99 4.05
C LEU A 162 1.33 -20.24 4.47
N PRO A 163 2.31 -19.73 3.70
CA PRO A 163 3.68 -19.67 4.17
C PRO A 163 3.82 -18.77 5.41
N GLU A 164 4.80 -19.06 6.27
CA GLU A 164 4.97 -18.38 7.58
C GLU A 164 5.14 -16.86 7.44
N ASP A 165 5.77 -16.38 6.38
CA ASP A 165 5.94 -14.94 6.12
C ASP A 165 4.59 -14.24 5.85
N ARG A 166 3.62 -14.93 5.25
CA ARG A 166 2.24 -14.43 5.05
C ARG A 166 1.42 -14.52 6.34
N VAL A 167 1.58 -15.61 7.10
CA VAL A 167 0.96 -15.74 8.44
C VAL A 167 1.43 -14.61 9.35
N GLU A 168 2.71 -14.27 9.29
CA GLU A 168 3.30 -13.17 10.05
C GLU A 168 2.61 -11.83 9.72
N LEU A 169 2.31 -11.53 8.46
CA LEU A 169 1.58 -10.29 8.11
C LEU A 169 0.24 -10.18 8.86
N LEU A 170 -0.55 -11.26 8.89
CA LEU A 170 -1.82 -11.31 9.61
C LEU A 170 -1.62 -11.24 11.12
N ARG A 171 -0.63 -11.97 11.66
CA ARG A 171 -0.32 -12.00 13.09
C ARG A 171 -0.06 -10.60 13.66
N ARG A 172 0.53 -9.70 12.86
CA ARG A 172 0.90 -8.33 13.26
C ARG A 172 -0.22 -7.30 13.10
N ILE A 173 -1.38 -7.69 12.57
CA ILE A 173 -2.55 -6.81 12.42
C ILE A 173 -3.79 -7.30 13.20
N TYR A 174 -3.67 -8.44 13.88
CA TYR A 174 -4.68 -8.94 14.81
C TYR A 174 -4.28 -8.63 16.26
N PRO A 175 -5.21 -8.25 17.16
CA PRO A 175 -6.63 -7.98 16.90
C PRO A 175 -6.82 -6.68 16.09
N VAL A 176 -8.05 -6.41 15.65
CA VAL A 176 -8.42 -5.07 15.16
C VAL A 176 -8.03 -4.05 16.22
N ALA A 177 -7.19 -3.09 15.85
CA ALA A 177 -6.79 -2.00 16.73
C ALA A 177 -7.96 -1.02 16.95
N ASP A 178 -8.10 -0.52 18.17
CA ASP A 178 -9.10 0.49 18.55
C ASP A 178 -8.67 1.88 18.04
N ILE A 179 -8.92 2.12 16.75
CA ILE A 179 -8.49 3.31 16.02
C ILE A 179 -9.71 4.08 15.54
N TRP A 180 -9.72 5.37 15.84
CA TRP A 180 -10.78 6.29 15.47
C TRP A 180 -10.29 7.23 14.37
N PRO A 181 -11.05 7.39 13.27
CA PRO A 181 -10.70 8.35 12.22
C PRO A 181 -10.77 9.78 12.76
N MET A 182 -9.87 10.65 12.29
CA MET A 182 -9.93 12.08 12.58
C MET A 182 -10.61 12.86 11.46
N GLU A 183 -10.82 12.22 10.31
CA GLU A 183 -11.47 12.79 9.15
C GLU A 183 -12.97 12.96 9.37
N LEU A 184 -13.52 14.08 8.90
CA LEU A 184 -14.96 14.36 8.96
C LEU A 184 -15.70 13.99 7.65
N TYR A 185 -14.95 13.71 6.60
CA TYR A 185 -15.43 13.49 5.24
C TYR A 185 -14.61 12.38 4.58
N PRO A 186 -15.08 11.83 3.44
CA PRO A 186 -14.25 10.96 2.61
C PRO A 186 -12.88 11.55 2.33
N LEU A 187 -11.84 10.70 2.29
CA LEU A 187 -10.49 11.11 1.94
C LEU A 187 -10.46 11.61 0.49
N ALA A 188 -9.80 12.73 0.26
CA ALA A 188 -9.60 13.26 -1.08
C ALA A 188 -8.52 12.44 -1.82
N GLY A 189 -8.92 11.76 -2.88
CA GLY A 189 -8.02 10.91 -3.66
C GLY A 189 -7.51 9.71 -2.86
N ARG A 190 -6.23 9.38 -3.04
CA ARG A 190 -5.55 8.25 -2.37
C ARG A 190 -4.31 8.77 -1.66
N PRO A 191 -4.41 9.25 -0.40
CA PRO A 191 -3.25 9.72 0.34
C PRO A 191 -2.19 8.62 0.46
N SER A 192 -0.93 9.01 0.28
CA SER A 192 0.22 8.11 0.44
C SER A 192 0.73 8.03 1.87
N ILE A 193 0.20 8.85 2.79
CA ILE A 193 0.64 8.91 4.19
C ILE A 193 -0.61 8.84 5.07
N PHE A 194 -0.61 7.89 6.00
CA PHE A 194 -1.56 7.77 7.09
C PHE A 194 -0.79 7.91 8.40
N ASP A 195 -1.23 8.82 9.26
CA ASP A 195 -0.56 9.17 10.50
C ASP A 195 -1.47 8.87 11.69
N LEU A 196 -1.24 7.72 12.32
CA LEU A 196 -1.95 7.31 13.52
C LEU A 196 -1.27 7.90 14.76
N LYS A 197 -1.98 8.82 15.42
CA LYS A 197 -1.58 9.41 16.70
C LYS A 197 -1.86 8.45 17.84
N VAL A 198 -0.81 7.98 18.52
CA VAL A 198 -0.95 7.11 19.68
C VAL A 198 -0.63 7.88 20.96
N SER A 199 -1.60 7.92 21.88
CA SER A 199 -1.44 8.46 23.22
C SER A 199 -1.95 7.44 24.23
N LYS A 200 -1.02 6.68 24.81
CA LYS A 200 -1.36 5.61 25.76
C LYS A 200 -0.92 5.97 27.17
N GLU A 201 -1.89 6.04 28.07
CA GLU A 201 -1.65 6.29 29.49
C GLU A 201 -0.65 5.26 30.05
N ASN A 202 0.28 5.71 30.90
CA ASN A 202 1.34 4.88 31.51
C ASN A 202 2.37 4.26 30.54
N VAL A 203 2.33 4.64 29.25
CA VAL A 203 3.31 4.18 28.25
C VAL A 203 3.96 5.37 27.55
N GLY A 204 3.19 6.26 26.93
CA GLY A 204 3.71 7.45 26.26
C GLY A 204 2.94 7.86 25.02
N VAL A 205 3.55 8.77 24.25
CA VAL A 205 3.01 9.34 23.01
C VAL A 205 3.98 9.05 21.87
N TRP A 206 3.45 8.61 20.73
CA TRP A 206 4.20 8.39 19.49
C TRP A 206 3.25 8.35 18.29
N ASP A 207 3.83 8.44 17.10
CA ASP A 207 3.08 8.30 15.86
C ASP A 207 3.44 6.98 15.17
N ILE A 208 2.46 6.41 14.47
CA ILE A 208 2.62 5.31 13.53
C ILE A 208 2.27 5.83 12.15
N VAL A 209 3.30 6.04 11.33
CA VAL A 209 3.16 6.64 10.00
C VAL A 209 3.27 5.55 8.95
N ALA A 210 2.14 5.13 8.40
CA ALA A 210 2.09 4.22 7.26
C ALA A 210 2.24 5.00 5.95
N VAL A 211 3.23 4.62 5.15
CA VAL A 211 3.55 5.26 3.88
C VAL A 211 3.35 4.27 2.75
N PHE A 212 2.55 4.64 1.74
CA PHE A 212 2.16 3.78 0.63
C PHE A 212 2.61 4.35 -0.71
N ASN A 213 3.18 3.49 -1.55
CA ASN A 213 3.30 3.72 -2.97
C ASN A 213 2.19 2.96 -3.71
N TRP A 214 1.16 3.69 -4.13
CA TRP A 214 0.03 3.17 -4.88
C TRP A 214 0.34 2.96 -6.37
N ASN A 215 1.48 3.43 -6.88
CA ASN A 215 1.87 3.22 -8.27
C ASN A 215 2.46 1.81 -8.44
N ASP A 216 2.14 1.13 -9.53
CA ASP A 216 2.57 -0.25 -9.81
C ASP A 216 3.75 -0.37 -10.78
N ALA A 217 4.21 0.75 -11.34
CA ALA A 217 5.31 0.80 -12.30
C ALA A 217 6.54 1.58 -11.81
N GLN A 218 6.36 2.52 -10.88
CA GLN A 218 7.38 3.51 -10.48
C GLN A 218 7.64 3.50 -8.97
N ASN A 219 8.90 3.69 -8.60
CA ASN A 219 9.28 3.94 -7.22
C ASN A 219 8.77 5.31 -6.79
N ALA A 220 8.35 5.45 -5.54
CA ALA A 220 8.02 6.73 -4.93
C ALA A 220 9.13 7.17 -3.97
N GLN A 221 9.41 8.48 -3.96
CA GLN A 221 10.14 9.13 -2.88
C GLN A 221 9.15 9.90 -2.03
N VAL A 222 9.08 9.58 -0.73
CA VAL A 222 8.18 10.25 0.21
C VAL A 222 9.01 10.84 1.34
N THR A 223 8.83 12.13 1.59
CA THR A 223 9.47 12.82 2.71
C THR A 223 8.49 12.94 3.87
N LEU A 224 8.89 12.42 5.03
CA LEU A 224 8.19 12.59 6.30
C LEU A 224 8.87 13.72 7.09
N ARG A 225 8.27 14.90 7.10
CA ARG A 225 8.74 16.02 7.92
C ARG A 225 7.94 16.07 9.23
N PRO A 226 8.56 16.27 10.39
CA PRO A 226 7.83 16.37 11.67
C PRO A 226 6.73 17.43 11.63
N GLU A 227 6.95 18.56 10.96
CA GLU A 227 5.96 19.62 10.78
C GLU A 227 4.71 19.18 10.00
N ASP A 228 4.86 18.34 8.96
CA ASP A 228 3.74 17.81 8.17
C ASP A 228 2.91 16.80 8.99
N LEU A 229 3.54 16.15 9.97
CA LEU A 229 2.90 15.26 10.94
C LEU A 229 2.32 16.04 12.13
N GLY A 230 2.39 17.37 12.16
CA GLY A 230 1.92 18.17 13.30
C GLY A 230 2.73 17.96 14.60
N LEU A 231 3.96 17.46 14.49
CA LEU A 231 4.87 17.26 15.62
C LEU A 231 5.59 18.57 15.98
N PRO A 232 5.88 18.82 17.28
CA PRO A 232 6.60 20.02 17.70
C PRO A 232 8.06 20.04 17.19
N PRO A 233 8.72 21.21 17.13
CA PRO A 233 10.12 21.27 16.76
C PRO A 233 11.02 20.42 17.68
N GLY A 234 11.82 19.53 17.10
CA GLY A 234 12.63 18.58 17.86
C GLY A 234 13.38 17.62 16.95
N ALA A 235 14.25 16.80 17.54
CA ALA A 235 14.81 15.65 16.86
C ALA A 235 13.90 14.44 17.11
N TYR A 236 13.77 13.57 16.11
CA TYR A 236 12.88 12.41 16.14
C TYR A 236 13.61 11.16 15.71
N LEU A 237 13.30 10.05 16.39
CA LEU A 237 13.65 8.70 15.97
C LEU A 237 12.63 8.22 14.95
N PHE A 238 13.13 7.67 13.85
CA PHE A 238 12.31 7.02 12.83
C PHE A 238 12.70 5.54 12.77
N TYR A 239 11.77 4.66 13.13
CA TYR A 239 11.99 3.22 13.19
C TYR A 239 10.97 2.49 12.32
N ASP A 240 11.45 1.60 11.44
CA ASP A 240 10.61 0.79 10.58
C ASP A 240 10.09 -0.44 11.31
N ALA A 241 8.78 -0.54 11.50
CA ALA A 241 8.14 -1.63 12.22
C ALA A 241 8.19 -2.96 11.46
N TRP A 242 8.09 -2.94 10.12
CA TRP A 242 8.14 -4.14 9.30
C TRP A 242 9.56 -4.66 9.15
N GLU A 243 10.50 -3.77 8.85
CA GLU A 243 11.92 -4.13 8.64
C GLU A 243 12.69 -4.28 9.95
N LYS A 244 12.10 -3.85 11.07
CA LYS A 244 12.66 -3.94 12.43
C LYS A 244 13.96 -3.16 12.59
N GLN A 245 14.05 -2.00 11.95
CA GLN A 245 15.27 -1.23 11.79
C GLN A 245 15.10 0.22 12.20
N LEU A 246 16.08 0.76 12.92
CA LEU A 246 16.17 2.21 13.11
C LEU A 246 16.69 2.83 11.82
N LEU A 247 15.97 3.80 11.27
CA LEU A 247 16.31 4.45 10.00
C LEU A 247 17.07 5.75 10.24
N ALA A 248 16.66 6.55 11.23
CA ALA A 248 17.21 7.88 11.45
C ALA A 248 16.95 8.43 12.85
N CYS A 249 17.76 9.43 13.22
CA CYS A 249 17.52 10.36 14.32
C CYS A 249 17.75 11.78 13.76
N GLU A 250 16.67 12.47 13.40
CA GLU A 250 16.73 13.68 12.55
C GLU A 250 15.75 14.76 13.00
N ARG A 251 16.09 16.01 12.71
CA ARG A 251 15.20 17.18 12.93
C ARG A 251 14.35 17.51 11.72
N ASP A 252 14.93 17.39 10.54
CA ASP A 252 14.32 17.84 9.29
C ASP A 252 13.43 16.77 8.64
N GLY A 253 13.46 15.54 9.18
CA GLY A 253 12.63 14.43 8.74
C GLY A 253 13.38 13.26 8.12
N LEU A 254 12.62 12.39 7.47
CA LEU A 254 13.09 11.17 6.83
C LEU A 254 12.63 11.14 5.37
N VAL A 255 13.53 10.77 4.46
CA VAL A 255 13.17 10.46 3.06
C VAL A 255 13.14 8.95 2.88
N LEU A 256 12.00 8.45 2.40
CA LEU A 256 11.76 7.04 2.13
C LEU A 256 11.71 6.79 0.62
N SER A 257 12.37 5.73 0.17
CA SER A 257 12.22 5.17 -1.18
C SER A 257 11.33 3.94 -1.10
N LEU A 258 10.22 3.95 -1.83
CA LEU A 258 9.25 2.86 -1.86
C LEU A 258 9.20 2.25 -3.27
N PRO A 259 9.46 0.94 -3.44
CA PRO A 259 9.16 0.23 -4.68
C PRO A 259 7.69 0.35 -5.09
N PRO A 260 7.32 0.04 -6.35
CA PRO A 260 5.93 0.06 -6.79
C PRO A 260 5.10 -0.95 -5.99
N THR A 261 3.84 -0.60 -5.69
CA THR A 261 2.94 -1.42 -4.87
C THR A 261 3.57 -1.90 -3.56
N SER A 262 4.19 -0.98 -2.81
CA SER A 262 4.78 -1.28 -1.51
C SER A 262 4.41 -0.26 -0.44
N CYS A 263 4.64 -0.62 0.82
CA CYS A 263 4.49 0.29 1.95
C CYS A 263 5.64 0.19 2.95
N ARG A 264 5.67 1.16 3.87
CA ARG A 264 6.49 1.21 5.08
C ARG A 264 5.62 1.63 6.26
N VAL A 265 5.99 1.22 7.47
CA VAL A 265 5.33 1.64 8.72
C VAL A 265 6.38 2.18 9.65
N ILE A 266 6.39 3.50 9.82
CA ILE A 266 7.42 4.22 10.56
C ILE A 266 6.88 4.66 11.91
N VAL A 267 7.51 4.19 12.97
CA VAL A 267 7.32 4.72 14.32
C VAL A 267 8.12 6.01 14.44
N VAL A 268 7.44 7.10 14.80
CA VAL A 268 8.06 8.39 15.05
C VAL A 268 7.97 8.73 16.53
N ARG A 269 9.13 8.93 17.18
CA ARG A 269 9.21 9.29 18.60
C ARG A 269 10.15 10.47 18.80
N ALA A 270 9.81 11.39 19.68
CA ALA A 270 10.73 12.45 20.09
C ALA A 270 12.02 11.82 20.64
N PHE A 271 13.17 12.31 20.21
CA PHE A 271 14.47 11.78 20.61
C PHE A 271 14.84 12.22 22.03
N GLU A 272 15.34 11.28 22.83
CA GLU A 272 15.88 11.50 24.17
C GLU A 272 17.31 10.93 24.29
N GLU A 273 18.15 11.53 25.14
CA GLU A 273 19.55 11.10 25.34
C GLU A 273 19.72 9.85 26.22
N HIS A 274 18.71 8.98 26.26
CA HIS A 274 18.74 7.67 26.93
C HIS A 274 18.04 6.61 26.07
N PRO A 275 18.24 5.31 26.33
CA PRO A 275 17.53 4.27 25.61
C PRO A 275 16.02 4.47 25.67
N GLN A 276 15.33 4.40 24.54
CA GLN A 276 13.88 4.60 24.43
C GLN A 276 13.22 3.34 23.91
N LEU A 277 12.08 2.95 24.49
CA LEU A 277 11.24 1.88 23.94
C LEU A 277 10.66 2.35 22.61
N LEU A 278 11.02 1.69 21.52
CA LEU A 278 10.54 2.01 20.17
C LEU A 278 9.18 1.36 19.92
N GLY A 279 9.03 0.09 20.31
CA GLY A 279 7.84 -0.68 20.03
C GLY A 279 7.95 -2.15 20.41
N THR A 280 6.95 -2.92 19.99
CA THR A 280 6.79 -4.34 20.28
C THR A 280 6.55 -5.14 19.00
N SER A 281 6.79 -6.45 19.01
CA SER A 281 6.42 -7.30 17.87
C SER A 281 4.93 -7.63 17.83
N ARG A 282 4.12 -7.29 18.83
CA ARG A 282 2.76 -7.84 18.93
C ARG A 282 1.84 -7.32 17.84
N HIS A 283 1.93 -6.04 17.49
CA HIS A 283 1.09 -5.40 16.49
C HIS A 283 1.86 -4.29 15.76
N ILE A 284 1.49 -3.97 14.52
CA ILE A 284 2.13 -2.88 13.75
C ILE A 284 1.90 -1.49 14.34
N THR A 285 1.02 -1.36 15.33
CA THR A 285 0.82 -0.16 16.15
C THR A 285 1.87 -0.01 17.27
N GLN A 286 2.77 -0.99 17.39
CA GLN A 286 4.02 -0.91 18.16
C GLN A 286 3.84 -0.60 19.65
N GLY A 287 2.91 -1.33 20.28
CA GLY A 287 2.61 -1.22 21.71
C GLY A 287 1.24 -0.65 22.03
N ALA A 288 0.53 -0.11 21.05
CA ALA A 288 -0.76 0.54 21.28
C ALA A 288 -1.80 -0.44 21.84
N ASP A 289 -1.78 -1.70 21.40
CA ASP A 289 -2.76 -2.71 21.82
C ASP A 289 -2.26 -3.58 22.99
N ASP A 290 -0.95 -3.66 23.21
CA ASP A 290 -0.35 -4.70 24.05
C ASP A 290 0.49 -4.20 25.24
N LEU A 291 1.06 -2.99 25.20
CA LEU A 291 1.78 -2.43 26.35
C LEU A 291 0.78 -1.90 27.38
N LEU A 292 0.74 -2.47 28.58
CA LEU A 292 -0.10 -1.97 29.68
C LEU A 292 0.60 -0.87 30.49
N GLU A 293 1.93 -0.96 30.58
CA GLU A 293 2.77 -0.01 31.31
C GLU A 293 4.19 -0.08 30.76
N ALA A 294 4.86 1.06 30.63
CA ALA A 294 6.29 1.14 30.35
C ALA A 294 6.87 2.41 30.99
N LYS A 295 7.86 2.26 31.86
CA LYS A 295 8.49 3.37 32.59
C LYS A 295 10.01 3.25 32.59
N TRP A 296 10.66 4.37 32.28
CA TRP A 296 12.09 4.55 32.44
C TRP A 296 12.43 5.03 33.85
N ASP A 297 13.37 4.36 34.52
CA ASP A 297 13.98 4.82 35.75
C ASP A 297 15.42 5.27 35.48
N ALA A 298 15.63 6.58 35.43
CA ALA A 298 16.93 7.20 35.17
C ALA A 298 17.98 6.90 36.27
N ARG A 299 17.57 6.59 37.51
CA ARG A 299 18.51 6.30 38.61
C ARG A 299 19.16 4.93 38.42
N THR A 300 18.39 3.97 37.93
CA THR A 300 18.85 2.60 37.70
C THR A 300 19.13 2.29 36.24
N ALA A 301 18.96 3.28 35.35
CA ALA A 301 19.06 3.11 33.90
C ALA A 301 18.25 1.90 33.40
N THR A 302 17.02 1.76 33.89
CA THR A 302 16.21 0.55 33.69
C THR A 302 14.84 0.92 33.15
N TRP A 303 14.42 0.25 32.08
CA TRP A 303 13.01 0.20 31.69
C TRP A 303 12.29 -0.93 32.44
N ARG A 304 11.07 -0.69 32.88
CA ARG A 304 10.16 -1.69 33.44
C ARG A 304 8.78 -1.53 32.87
N GLY A 305 8.06 -2.63 32.69
CA GLY A 305 6.72 -2.56 32.15
C GLY A 305 5.96 -3.88 32.25
N ARG A 306 4.74 -3.85 31.72
CA ARG A 306 3.82 -4.98 31.64
C ARG A 306 3.20 -5.02 30.25
N SER A 307 3.07 -6.22 29.71
CA SER A 307 2.55 -6.45 28.36
C SER A 307 1.56 -7.59 28.33
N LEU A 308 0.58 -7.50 27.43
CA LEU A 308 -0.25 -8.62 27.02
C LEU A 308 0.47 -9.40 25.92
N VAL A 309 0.63 -10.71 26.11
CA VAL A 309 1.29 -11.60 25.14
C VAL A 309 0.34 -12.70 24.68
N VAL A 310 0.62 -13.23 23.49
CA VAL A 310 -0.05 -14.39 22.91
C VAL A 310 0.86 -15.60 23.12
N GLY A 311 0.27 -16.72 23.51
CA GLY A 311 0.96 -17.99 23.69
C GLY A 311 1.67 -18.42 22.42
N ASP A 312 2.88 -18.95 22.58
CA ASP A 312 3.77 -19.44 21.54
C ASP A 312 4.25 -18.41 20.48
N ASP A 313 3.75 -17.17 20.51
CA ASP A 313 4.28 -16.06 19.70
C ASP A 313 5.46 -15.38 20.43
N PRO A 314 6.66 -15.30 19.82
CA PRO A 314 7.77 -14.56 20.40
C PRO A 314 7.44 -13.08 20.54
N TYR A 315 7.41 -12.60 21.78
CA TYR A 315 7.13 -11.20 22.08
C TYR A 315 8.43 -10.42 22.24
N GLU A 316 8.71 -9.51 21.32
CA GLU A 316 9.95 -8.74 21.28
C GLU A 316 9.68 -7.28 21.63
N LEU A 317 10.46 -6.72 22.57
CA LEU A 317 10.52 -5.29 22.81
C LEU A 317 11.83 -4.75 22.25
N ARG A 318 11.76 -3.65 21.51
CA ARG A 318 12.92 -3.01 20.90
C ARG A 318 13.17 -1.64 21.50
N PHE A 319 14.43 -1.40 21.86
CA PHE A 319 14.88 -0.16 22.45
C PHE A 319 15.97 0.47 21.59
N SER A 320 15.93 1.79 21.42
CA SER A 320 17.04 2.54 20.84
C SER A 320 18.24 2.52 21.80
N LEU A 321 19.45 2.49 21.26
CA LEU A 321 20.71 2.61 22.01
C LEU A 321 21.48 3.85 21.53
N PRO A 322 21.14 5.05 22.03
CA PRO A 322 21.84 6.27 21.65
C PRO A 322 23.33 6.23 22.06
N PRO A 323 24.17 7.11 21.49
CA PRO A 323 25.60 7.14 21.76
C PRO A 323 25.92 7.21 23.26
N GLY A 324 26.95 6.47 23.67
CA GLY A 324 27.35 6.39 25.07
C GLY A 324 26.47 5.50 25.93
N TRP A 325 25.51 4.77 25.36
CA TRP A 325 24.75 3.73 26.05
C TRP A 325 25.07 2.33 25.51
N THR A 326 25.00 1.34 26.39
CA THR A 326 25.12 -0.07 26.01
C THR A 326 24.17 -0.90 26.86
N LEU A 327 23.76 -2.04 26.33
CA LEU A 327 22.94 -3.00 27.04
C LEU A 327 23.72 -3.61 28.21
N ALA A 328 23.15 -3.58 29.42
CA ALA A 328 23.72 -4.20 30.61
C ALA A 328 23.02 -5.53 30.98
N ASP A 329 21.77 -5.68 30.55
CA ASP A 329 20.96 -6.87 30.80
C ASP A 329 21.35 -8.02 29.87
N ARG A 330 21.62 -9.20 30.44
CA ARG A 330 21.98 -10.40 29.69
C ARG A 330 20.77 -11.13 29.09
N THR A 331 19.56 -10.78 29.50
CA THR A 331 18.31 -11.37 28.98
C THR A 331 17.87 -10.75 27.66
N ALA A 332 18.42 -9.60 27.30
CA ALA A 332 18.25 -8.95 26.02
C ALA A 332 19.53 -9.10 25.16
N LYS A 333 19.41 -8.83 23.87
CA LYS A 333 20.51 -8.82 22.91
C LYS A 333 20.68 -7.44 22.32
N GLN A 334 21.93 -7.04 22.08
CA GLN A 334 22.23 -5.83 21.33
C GLN A 334 22.37 -6.16 19.84
N GLU A 335 21.64 -5.45 18.99
CA GLU A 335 21.59 -5.61 17.54
C GLU A 335 21.86 -4.23 16.91
N GLY A 336 23.13 -3.94 16.65
CA GLY A 336 23.56 -2.61 16.15
C GLY A 336 23.12 -1.48 17.09
N PRO A 337 22.34 -0.48 16.61
CA PRO A 337 21.82 0.62 17.40
C PRO A 337 20.58 0.26 18.24
N LEU A 338 20.20 -1.02 18.31
CA LEU A 338 19.03 -1.50 19.03
C LEU A 338 19.40 -2.47 20.16
N ALA A 339 18.59 -2.51 21.20
CA ALA A 339 18.51 -3.61 22.14
C ALA A 339 17.16 -4.32 22.01
N VAL A 340 17.16 -5.65 22.03
CA VAL A 340 15.97 -6.48 21.83
C VAL A 340 15.81 -7.42 23.02
N LEU A 341 14.69 -7.29 23.74
CA LEU A 341 14.26 -8.27 24.75
C LEU A 341 13.20 -9.18 24.12
N THR A 342 13.46 -10.49 24.08
CA THR A 342 12.49 -11.48 23.60
C THR A 342 11.92 -12.28 24.76
N LEU A 343 10.60 -12.28 24.90
CA LEU A 343 9.84 -13.05 25.89
C LEU A 343 9.12 -14.19 25.17
N ARG A 344 9.02 -15.35 25.84
CA ARG A 344 8.29 -16.52 25.35
C ARG A 344 7.42 -17.06 26.47
N ARG A 345 6.13 -17.27 26.18
CA ARG A 345 5.15 -17.85 27.09
C ARG A 345 4.32 -18.88 26.30
N PRO A 346 3.97 -20.02 26.89
CA PRO A 346 3.10 -21.00 26.23
C PRO A 346 1.64 -20.52 26.19
N ASP A 347 1.24 -19.70 27.16
CA ASP A 347 -0.14 -19.23 27.31
C ASP A 347 -0.27 -17.73 27.06
N ASN A 348 -1.47 -17.32 26.65
CA ASN A 348 -1.87 -15.92 26.59
C ASN A 348 -1.85 -15.30 28.00
N GLY A 349 -1.54 -14.00 28.09
CA GLY A 349 -1.77 -13.24 29.33
C GLY A 349 -0.75 -12.14 29.57
N GLU A 350 -0.73 -11.65 30.81
CA GLU A 350 0.15 -10.57 31.20
C GLU A 350 1.56 -11.07 31.56
N VAL A 351 2.57 -10.32 31.14
CA VAL A 351 3.97 -10.52 31.54
C VAL A 351 4.60 -9.21 31.98
N ALA A 352 5.22 -9.22 33.15
CA ALA A 352 6.09 -8.15 33.60
C ALA A 352 7.50 -8.32 33.03
N TRP A 353 8.14 -7.22 32.65
CA TRP A 353 9.46 -7.23 32.06
C TRP A 353 10.31 -6.05 32.56
N LYS A 354 11.63 -6.20 32.42
CA LYS A 354 12.61 -5.17 32.72
C LYS A 354 13.81 -5.30 31.79
N VAL A 355 14.44 -4.18 31.44
CA VAL A 355 15.70 -4.15 30.71
C VAL A 355 16.59 -3.07 31.29
N THR A 356 17.80 -3.45 31.69
CA THR A 356 18.80 -2.56 32.29
C THR A 356 19.88 -2.18 31.27
N PHE A 357 20.26 -0.90 31.29
CA PHE A 357 21.29 -0.32 30.45
C PHE A 357 22.39 0.28 31.32
N ARG A 358 23.52 0.64 30.70
CA ARG A 358 24.58 1.38 31.37
C ARG A 358 25.18 2.41 30.43
N LYS A 359 25.63 3.52 31.01
CA LYS A 359 26.37 4.54 30.28
C LYS A 359 27.82 4.09 30.09
N ALA A 360 28.23 3.92 28.85
CA ALA A 360 29.60 3.63 28.46
C ALA A 360 30.43 4.92 28.43
N ARG A 361 31.69 4.86 28.89
CA ARG A 361 32.67 5.95 28.75
C ARG A 361 33.35 5.88 27.37
N THR A 362 32.58 5.91 26.31
CA THR A 362 33.09 5.91 24.93
C THR A 362 32.67 7.19 24.23
N ALA A 363 33.55 7.72 23.39
CA ALA A 363 33.20 8.83 22.51
C ALA A 363 32.02 8.43 21.62
N GLU A 364 31.23 9.41 21.20
CA GLU A 364 30.16 9.14 20.24
C GLU A 364 30.77 8.59 18.95
N PRO A 365 30.29 7.43 18.48
CA PRO A 365 30.85 6.88 17.28
C PRO A 365 30.42 7.72 16.07
N VAL A 366 31.38 7.97 15.17
CA VAL A 366 31.15 8.72 13.94
C VAL A 366 30.91 7.72 12.83
N GLY A 367 29.70 7.72 12.28
CA GLY A 367 29.32 6.89 11.15
C GLY A 367 30.30 7.07 9.98
N GLY A 368 30.68 5.97 9.35
CA GLY A 368 31.68 5.94 8.29
C GLY A 368 31.25 5.09 7.10
N VAL A 369 31.69 5.52 5.92
CA VAL A 369 31.62 4.78 4.66
C VAL A 369 33.05 4.55 4.20
N GLU A 370 33.44 3.28 4.07
CA GLU A 370 34.77 2.85 3.67
C GLU A 370 34.70 2.00 2.40
N ASN A 371 35.73 2.06 1.56
CA ASN A 371 35.82 1.31 0.29
C ASN A 371 34.53 1.30 -0.57
N PRO A 372 33.86 2.45 -0.76
CA PRO A 372 32.67 2.48 -1.58
C PRO A 372 33.05 2.19 -3.03
N ARG A 373 32.17 1.46 -3.72
CA ARG A 373 32.40 0.93 -5.05
C ARG A 373 31.10 0.86 -5.82
N VAL A 374 31.19 1.07 -7.13
CA VAL A 374 30.06 0.95 -8.05
C VAL A 374 30.43 -0.06 -9.13
N THR A 375 29.54 -1.04 -9.35
CA THR A 375 29.71 -2.07 -10.36
C THR A 375 28.42 -2.25 -11.15
N GLN A 376 28.51 -2.48 -12.45
CA GLN A 376 27.36 -2.88 -13.24
C GLN A 376 27.17 -4.41 -13.13
N GLU A 377 26.01 -4.84 -12.62
CA GLU A 377 25.61 -6.24 -12.51
C GLU A 377 24.36 -6.47 -13.38
N GLY A 378 24.57 -6.90 -14.63
CA GLY A 378 23.47 -7.05 -15.59
C GLY A 378 22.82 -5.71 -15.95
N LYS A 379 21.53 -5.57 -15.61
CA LYS A 379 20.74 -4.32 -15.80
C LYS A 379 20.85 -3.37 -14.59
N ASP A 380 21.42 -3.83 -13.48
CA ASP A 380 21.52 -3.06 -12.25
C ASP A 380 22.90 -2.40 -12.13
N ILE A 381 22.92 -1.18 -11.60
CA ILE A 381 24.11 -0.57 -11.04
C ILE A 381 24.09 -0.81 -9.54
N VAL A 382 25.07 -1.55 -9.07
CA VAL A 382 25.23 -1.90 -7.67
C VAL A 382 26.22 -0.94 -7.04
N VAL A 383 25.76 -0.23 -6.02
CA VAL A 383 26.60 0.57 -5.12
C VAL A 383 26.80 -0.23 -3.85
N ALA A 384 28.04 -0.45 -3.44
CA ALA A 384 28.36 -1.17 -2.21
C ALA A 384 29.48 -0.47 -1.45
N TRP A 385 29.53 -0.65 -0.14
CA TRP A 385 30.56 -0.05 0.73
C TRP A 385 30.77 -0.92 1.96
N ASP A 386 31.78 -0.57 2.74
CA ASP A 386 32.01 -1.11 4.07
C ASP A 386 31.50 -0.08 5.08
N GLY A 387 30.57 -0.49 5.92
CA GLY A 387 29.89 0.39 6.87
C GLY A 387 30.51 0.35 8.26
N ARG A 388 30.52 1.49 8.96
CA ARG A 388 30.95 1.58 10.36
C ARG A 388 30.06 2.53 11.15
N ASP A 389 29.57 2.06 12.30
CA ASP A 389 28.86 2.85 13.33
C ASP A 389 27.78 3.83 12.84
N ALA A 390 27.08 3.50 11.74
CA ALA A 390 25.96 4.28 11.24
C ALA A 390 24.64 3.58 11.56
N ILE A 391 23.56 4.37 11.68
CA ILE A 391 22.18 3.87 11.79
C ILE A 391 21.73 3.36 10.41
N ALA A 392 21.98 4.16 9.39
CA ALA A 392 21.65 3.88 8.00
C ALA A 392 22.65 4.59 7.07
N TYR A 393 22.41 4.51 5.77
CA TYR A 393 23.19 5.15 4.72
C TYR A 393 22.26 5.75 3.69
N ARG A 394 22.58 6.96 3.23
CA ARG A 394 21.91 7.62 2.11
C ARG A 394 22.76 7.43 0.87
N VAL A 395 22.14 6.94 -0.21
CA VAL A 395 22.77 6.76 -1.51
C VAL A 395 22.25 7.83 -2.45
N TYR A 396 23.18 8.54 -3.06
CA TYR A 396 22.93 9.62 -3.98
C TYR A 396 23.33 9.23 -5.39
N ARG A 397 22.53 9.63 -6.38
CA ARG A 397 22.85 9.51 -7.81
C ARG A 397 22.80 10.89 -8.44
N ASN A 398 23.89 11.30 -9.07
CA ASN A 398 24.02 12.62 -9.70
C ASN A 398 23.67 13.79 -8.74
N GLY A 399 23.93 13.62 -7.44
CA GLY A 399 23.63 14.59 -6.38
C GLY A 399 22.24 14.45 -5.73
N GLU A 400 21.33 13.68 -6.32
CA GLU A 400 19.97 13.46 -5.82
C GLU A 400 19.89 12.22 -4.92
N LEU A 401 19.16 12.32 -3.81
CA LEU A 401 18.93 11.18 -2.91
C LEU A 401 18.03 10.15 -3.60
N ILE A 402 18.51 8.93 -3.79
CA ILE A 402 17.74 7.85 -4.42
C ILE A 402 17.28 6.77 -3.43
N ALA A 403 17.96 6.63 -2.30
CA ALA A 403 17.56 5.69 -1.26
C ALA A 403 18.21 6.02 0.09
N GLN A 404 17.53 5.64 1.16
CA GLN A 404 18.12 5.45 2.48
C GLN A 404 17.98 3.97 2.85
N VAL A 405 19.11 3.31 3.13
CA VAL A 405 19.18 1.88 3.41
C VAL A 405 20.00 1.62 4.66
N THR A 406 19.71 0.55 5.39
CA THR A 406 20.50 0.10 6.55
C THR A 406 21.57 -0.92 6.15
N GLU A 407 21.37 -1.58 5.01
CA GLU A 407 22.35 -2.44 4.37
C GLU A 407 23.51 -1.63 3.79
N THR A 408 24.63 -2.30 3.53
CA THR A 408 25.84 -1.70 2.95
C THR A 408 25.94 -1.90 1.43
N ARG A 409 24.78 -2.09 0.79
CA ARG A 409 24.64 -2.31 -0.65
C ARG A 409 23.28 -1.78 -1.11
N LEU A 410 23.24 -1.22 -2.31
CA LEU A 410 22.02 -0.84 -3.02
C LEU A 410 22.13 -1.27 -4.48
N ALA A 411 21.12 -1.97 -5.00
CA ALA A 411 20.93 -2.14 -6.43
C ALA A 411 20.03 -1.01 -6.95
N ASP A 412 20.60 -0.14 -7.78
CA ASP A 412 19.87 0.89 -8.50
C ASP A 412 19.69 0.47 -9.96
N ARG A 413 18.53 0.73 -10.55
CA ARG A 413 18.22 0.39 -11.95
C ARG A 413 17.91 1.65 -12.74
N PRO A 414 18.90 2.51 -13.00
CA PRO A 414 18.67 3.67 -13.83
C PRO A 414 18.32 3.23 -15.26
N ARG A 415 17.35 3.89 -15.87
CA ARG A 415 16.79 3.45 -17.16
C ARG A 415 17.48 4.09 -18.38
N LYS A 416 18.05 5.30 -18.26
CA LYS A 416 18.75 5.95 -19.38
C LYS A 416 20.10 5.29 -19.66
N ARG A 417 20.38 4.97 -20.92
CA ARG A 417 21.69 4.43 -21.36
C ARG A 417 22.50 5.52 -22.05
N GLY A 418 23.81 5.30 -22.18
CA GLY A 418 24.75 6.26 -22.80
C GLY A 418 25.06 7.49 -21.94
N VAL A 419 24.59 7.52 -20.69
CA VAL A 419 24.87 8.58 -19.72
C VAL A 419 25.66 8.03 -18.55
N ALA A 420 26.55 8.86 -18.00
CA ALA A 420 27.32 8.54 -16.82
C ALA A 420 26.50 8.77 -15.54
N TYR A 421 26.48 7.78 -14.65
CA TYR A 421 25.83 7.85 -13.35
C TYR A 421 26.88 7.94 -12.25
N ARG A 422 26.80 9.01 -11.48
CA ARG A 422 27.71 9.33 -10.38
C ARG A 422 27.07 8.96 -9.06
N TYR A 423 27.76 8.16 -8.24
CA TYR A 423 27.22 7.73 -6.96
C TYR A 423 28.06 8.23 -5.79
N GLU A 424 27.36 8.66 -4.75
CA GLU A 424 27.93 9.02 -3.45
C GLU A 424 27.12 8.33 -2.36
N VAL A 425 27.77 8.02 -1.24
CA VAL A 425 27.12 7.42 -0.07
C VAL A 425 27.47 8.25 1.16
N ALA A 426 26.48 8.58 1.98
CA ALA A 426 26.68 9.23 3.27
C ALA A 426 26.17 8.34 4.40
N PRO A 427 26.91 8.20 5.52
CA PRO A 427 26.40 7.55 6.71
C PRO A 427 25.37 8.46 7.39
N VAL A 428 24.32 7.87 7.95
CA VAL A 428 23.33 8.55 8.80
C VAL A 428 23.56 8.11 10.23
N GLY A 429 23.91 9.04 11.10
CA GLY A 429 24.16 8.80 12.53
C GLY A 429 23.06 9.39 13.41
N TRP A 430 23.33 9.44 14.72
CA TRP A 430 22.41 10.00 15.72
C TRP A 430 22.28 11.52 15.69
N ARG A 431 23.15 12.20 14.94
CA ARG A 431 23.18 13.65 14.74
C ARG A 431 22.89 14.04 13.28
N GLY A 432 22.28 13.13 12.54
CA GLY A 432 21.96 13.28 11.12
C GLY A 432 23.03 12.77 10.17
N GLU A 433 22.98 13.26 8.94
CA GLU A 433 23.86 12.86 7.84
C GLU A 433 25.32 13.29 8.04
N GLY A 434 26.24 12.35 7.83
CA GLY A 434 27.67 12.60 7.77
C GLY A 434 28.16 13.06 6.39
N ALA A 435 29.47 13.10 6.20
CA ALA A 435 30.04 13.50 4.91
C ALA A 435 29.69 12.47 3.81
N ARG A 436 29.28 12.97 2.63
CA ARG A 436 29.14 12.17 1.42
C ARG A 436 30.51 11.70 0.95
N VAL A 437 30.61 10.41 0.62
CA VAL A 437 31.81 9.77 0.11
C VAL A 437 31.54 9.31 -1.32
N TRP A 438 32.41 9.70 -2.24
CA TRP A 438 32.36 9.28 -3.64
C TRP A 438 32.50 7.76 -3.76
N ALA A 439 31.53 7.11 -4.41
CA ALA A 439 31.53 5.66 -4.62
C ALA A 439 32.03 5.27 -6.01
N GLY A 440 31.83 6.11 -7.01
CA GLY A 440 32.23 5.83 -8.39
C GLY A 440 31.30 6.43 -9.43
N GLU A 441 31.71 6.27 -10.69
CA GLU A 441 30.91 6.60 -11.86
C GLU A 441 30.80 5.37 -12.76
N VAL A 442 29.59 5.06 -13.23
CA VAL A 442 29.34 3.99 -14.18
C VAL A 442 28.49 4.52 -15.34
N THR A 443 28.89 4.21 -16.56
CA THR A 443 28.10 4.51 -17.76
C THR A 443 27.45 3.22 -18.24
N LEU A 444 26.12 3.17 -18.26
CA LEU A 444 25.41 2.07 -18.90
C LEU A 444 25.64 2.18 -20.41
N GLN A 445 26.27 1.15 -20.98
CA GLN A 445 26.50 1.12 -22.42
C GLN A 445 25.16 1.22 -23.16
N PRO A 446 25.08 2.02 -24.25
CA PRO A 446 23.95 1.99 -25.16
C PRO A 446 23.68 0.56 -25.62
N LEU A 447 22.40 0.21 -25.79
CA LEU A 447 22.06 -1.06 -26.41
C LEU A 447 22.59 -1.07 -27.85
N PRO A 448 23.17 -2.19 -28.32
CA PRO A 448 23.42 -2.36 -29.75
C PRO A 448 22.14 -2.04 -30.52
N ARG A 449 22.27 -1.32 -31.63
CA ARG A 449 21.13 -1.03 -32.49
C ARG A 449 20.65 -2.36 -33.07
N GLY A 450 19.49 -2.82 -32.62
CA GLY A 450 18.82 -3.98 -33.18
C GLY A 450 18.11 -3.61 -34.48
N THR A 451 17.73 -4.62 -35.25
CA THR A 451 16.98 -4.46 -36.50
C THR A 451 15.63 -5.15 -36.38
N ALA A 452 14.61 -4.53 -36.96
CA ALA A 452 13.27 -5.10 -37.06
C ALA A 452 12.58 -4.51 -38.31
N PRO A 453 11.61 -5.22 -38.91
CA PRO A 453 10.68 -4.59 -39.84
C PRO A 453 9.76 -3.60 -39.10
N ASP A 454 9.03 -2.80 -39.85
CA ASP A 454 7.89 -2.09 -39.28
C ASP A 454 6.84 -3.09 -38.79
N THR A 455 6.30 -2.86 -37.60
CA THR A 455 5.43 -3.80 -36.89
C THR A 455 4.22 -3.06 -36.35
N TRP A 456 3.03 -3.62 -36.55
CA TRP A 456 1.83 -3.12 -35.89
C TRP A 456 1.75 -3.67 -34.46
N LEU A 457 1.34 -2.85 -33.49
CA LEU A 457 1.21 -3.32 -32.12
C LEU A 457 0.08 -4.35 -31.96
N ASP A 458 -0.90 -4.36 -32.87
CA ASP A 458 -1.95 -5.38 -32.93
C ASP A 458 -1.46 -6.75 -33.42
N GLU A 459 -0.19 -6.87 -33.83
CA GLU A 459 0.43 -8.13 -34.30
C GLU A 459 1.44 -8.71 -33.30
N ILE A 460 1.76 -7.97 -32.23
CA ILE A 460 2.69 -8.41 -31.19
C ILE A 460 2.02 -8.40 -29.82
N GLU A 461 2.41 -9.36 -28.98
CA GLU A 461 1.91 -9.44 -27.61
C GLU A 461 2.74 -8.54 -26.70
N PRO A 462 2.12 -7.70 -25.85
CA PRO A 462 2.85 -7.01 -24.81
C PRO A 462 3.42 -8.01 -23.79
N VAL A 463 4.54 -7.63 -23.17
CA VAL A 463 5.15 -8.36 -22.05
C VAL A 463 4.21 -8.37 -20.84
N THR A 464 3.54 -7.24 -20.59
CA THR A 464 2.47 -7.13 -19.60
C THR A 464 1.33 -6.29 -20.17
N ALA A 465 0.10 -6.73 -19.91
CA ALA A 465 -1.11 -5.96 -20.17
C ALA A 465 -1.98 -5.99 -18.91
N SER A 466 -2.32 -4.82 -18.39
CA SER A 466 -3.27 -4.67 -17.28
C SER A 466 -4.28 -3.60 -17.62
N GLN A 467 -5.51 -3.74 -17.10
CA GLN A 467 -6.51 -2.69 -17.09
C GLN A 467 -7.56 -2.96 -16.01
N ASP A 468 -8.20 -1.90 -15.52
CA ASP A 468 -9.20 -2.01 -14.45
C ASP A 468 -10.49 -2.73 -14.88
N TRP A 469 -10.83 -2.68 -16.17
CA TRP A 469 -12.02 -3.34 -16.72
C TRP A 469 -11.78 -3.97 -18.09
N GLY A 470 -12.41 -5.12 -18.34
CA GLY A 470 -12.30 -5.86 -19.60
C GLY A 470 -10.91 -6.47 -19.83
N SER A 471 -10.59 -6.78 -21.08
CA SER A 471 -9.25 -7.21 -21.52
C SER A 471 -8.81 -6.45 -22.77
N LEU A 472 -7.49 -6.35 -22.99
CA LEU A 472 -6.93 -5.80 -24.22
C LEU A 472 -7.52 -6.49 -25.45
N HIS A 473 -8.04 -5.72 -26.39
CA HIS A 473 -8.47 -6.23 -27.69
C HIS A 473 -7.63 -5.68 -28.83
N ARG A 474 -7.38 -6.52 -29.83
CA ARG A 474 -6.58 -6.18 -31.02
C ARG A 474 -7.50 -6.01 -32.21
N ARG A 475 -7.36 -4.89 -32.94
CA ARG A 475 -8.20 -4.48 -34.07
C ARG A 475 -9.69 -4.32 -33.73
N ARG A 476 -9.98 -4.17 -32.44
CA ARG A 476 -11.33 -4.02 -31.88
C ARG A 476 -11.24 -3.15 -30.64
N SER A 477 -12.34 -2.46 -30.34
CA SER A 477 -12.57 -1.76 -29.08
C SER A 477 -12.53 -2.74 -27.90
N VAL A 478 -12.50 -2.22 -26.68
CA VAL A 478 -12.52 -3.06 -25.47
C VAL A 478 -13.81 -3.88 -25.30
N GLU A 479 -14.92 -3.51 -25.94
CA GLU A 479 -16.13 -4.36 -26.02
C GLU A 479 -16.22 -5.26 -27.26
N GLY A 480 -15.23 -5.17 -28.16
CA GLY A 480 -15.15 -6.03 -29.34
C GLY A 480 -15.78 -5.44 -30.61
N ASN A 481 -16.11 -4.14 -30.61
CA ASN A 481 -16.62 -3.40 -31.76
C ASN A 481 -15.46 -2.91 -32.67
N PRO A 482 -15.73 -2.37 -33.87
CA PRO A 482 -14.71 -1.65 -34.64
C PRO A 482 -14.14 -0.47 -33.85
N ILE A 483 -12.83 -0.24 -33.93
CA ILE A 483 -12.15 0.92 -33.34
C ILE A 483 -12.64 2.19 -34.03
N SER A 484 -13.16 3.16 -33.27
CA SER A 484 -13.66 4.41 -33.83
C SER A 484 -13.46 5.59 -32.89
N ILE A 485 -12.89 6.68 -33.41
CA ILE A 485 -12.60 7.89 -32.63
C ILE A 485 -13.09 9.11 -33.41
N GLY A 486 -13.96 9.91 -32.80
CA GLY A 486 -14.41 11.18 -33.37
C GLY A 486 -15.17 11.00 -34.69
N GLY A 487 -15.87 9.88 -34.84
CA GLY A 487 -16.62 9.49 -36.04
C GLY A 487 -15.78 8.84 -37.14
N VAL A 488 -14.49 8.60 -36.93
CA VAL A 488 -13.60 7.93 -37.91
C VAL A 488 -13.33 6.50 -37.46
N VAL A 489 -13.61 5.54 -38.33
CA VAL A 489 -13.35 4.11 -38.09
C VAL A 489 -11.95 3.74 -38.55
N TYR A 490 -11.21 2.99 -37.72
CA TYR A 490 -9.87 2.52 -38.00
C TYR A 490 -9.82 0.99 -38.11
N GLU A 491 -9.11 0.47 -39.11
CA GLU A 491 -9.00 -0.97 -39.34
C GLU A 491 -8.06 -1.68 -38.36
N ARG A 492 -7.15 -0.91 -37.75
CA ARG A 492 -6.05 -1.41 -36.91
C ARG A 492 -5.88 -0.55 -35.66
N GLY A 493 -5.43 -1.18 -34.60
CA GLY A 493 -5.20 -0.55 -33.31
C GLY A 493 -5.42 -1.50 -32.15
N LEU A 494 -5.38 -0.94 -30.95
CA LEU A 494 -5.62 -1.63 -29.69
C LEU A 494 -6.76 -0.95 -28.96
N GLY A 495 -7.78 -1.70 -28.55
CA GLY A 495 -8.87 -1.23 -27.70
C GLY A 495 -8.59 -1.59 -26.25
N THR A 496 -8.69 -0.59 -25.37
CA THR A 496 -8.39 -0.68 -23.93
C THR A 496 -9.45 0.03 -23.10
N HIS A 497 -9.37 -0.09 -21.79
CA HIS A 497 -10.18 0.67 -20.83
C HIS A 497 -9.26 1.30 -19.77
N ALA A 498 -9.55 2.53 -19.30
CA ALA A 498 -8.78 3.14 -18.21
C ALA A 498 -9.01 2.43 -16.85
N ASN A 499 -8.08 2.36 -15.91
CA ASN A 499 -6.65 2.62 -15.99
C ASN A 499 -5.95 1.41 -16.62
N SER A 500 -5.24 1.57 -17.74
CA SER A 500 -4.52 0.49 -18.43
C SER A 500 -3.02 0.75 -18.56
N SER A 501 -2.24 -0.34 -18.62
CA SER A 501 -0.82 -0.32 -19.00
C SER A 501 -0.48 -1.50 -19.91
N LEU A 502 0.10 -1.18 -21.08
CA LEU A 502 0.62 -2.15 -22.06
C LEU A 502 2.12 -1.94 -22.24
N ARG A 503 2.93 -2.94 -21.89
CA ARG A 503 4.39 -2.86 -21.91
C ARG A 503 4.99 -3.74 -22.99
N TYR A 504 5.85 -3.18 -23.83
CA TYR A 504 6.53 -3.86 -24.93
C TYR A 504 8.04 -3.79 -24.76
N GLN A 505 8.70 -4.95 -24.84
CA GLN A 505 10.16 -5.02 -24.94
C GLN A 505 10.56 -4.83 -26.41
N ILE A 506 11.23 -3.72 -26.71
CA ILE A 506 11.58 -3.32 -28.08
C ILE A 506 13.09 -3.39 -28.37
N ASP A 507 13.95 -3.49 -27.34
CA ASP A 507 15.38 -3.80 -27.42
C ASP A 507 16.17 -2.96 -28.44
N ASN A 508 15.89 -1.65 -28.54
CA ASN A 508 16.51 -0.75 -29.51
C ASN A 508 16.39 -1.24 -30.97
N ARG A 509 15.32 -1.98 -31.32
CA ARG A 509 15.05 -2.49 -32.66
C ARG A 509 14.24 -1.55 -33.54
N TYR A 510 13.64 -0.52 -32.95
CA TYR A 510 12.73 0.40 -33.60
C TYR A 510 13.21 1.83 -33.42
N ARG A 511 12.86 2.71 -34.36
CA ARG A 511 13.26 4.12 -34.37
C ARG A 511 12.12 5.09 -34.08
N LEU A 512 10.87 4.66 -34.23
CA LEU A 512 9.70 5.52 -34.08
C LEU A 512 8.49 4.69 -33.65
N PHE A 513 7.70 5.21 -32.72
CA PHE A 513 6.34 4.76 -32.44
C PHE A 513 5.35 5.84 -32.92
N GLU A 514 4.32 5.45 -33.65
CA GLU A 514 3.20 6.33 -33.98
C GLU A 514 1.86 5.67 -33.66
N ALA A 515 0.89 6.49 -33.27
CA ALA A 515 -0.51 6.09 -33.08
C ALA A 515 -1.43 7.32 -33.21
N LEU A 516 -2.73 7.05 -33.33
CA LEU A 516 -3.81 8.00 -33.17
C LEU A 516 -4.62 7.59 -31.94
N VAL A 517 -4.72 8.46 -30.94
CA VAL A 517 -5.35 8.12 -29.66
C VAL A 517 -6.64 8.91 -29.43
N GLY A 518 -7.60 8.30 -28.74
CA GLY A 518 -8.83 8.95 -28.32
C GLY A 518 -9.82 8.01 -27.64
N VAL A 519 -10.89 8.59 -27.09
CA VAL A 519 -12.01 7.84 -26.50
C VAL A 519 -12.81 7.17 -27.62
N ASP A 520 -13.14 5.90 -27.44
CA ASP A 520 -13.93 5.13 -28.42
C ASP A 520 -15.38 5.66 -28.52
N ASP A 521 -15.88 5.80 -29.75
CA ASP A 521 -17.23 6.29 -30.03
C ASP A 521 -18.34 5.33 -29.54
N GLU A 522 -18.04 4.08 -29.17
CA GLU A 522 -19.00 3.06 -28.72
C GLU A 522 -19.78 3.46 -27.47
N LYS A 523 -19.27 4.42 -26.71
CA LYS A 523 -19.93 5.01 -25.54
C LYS A 523 -20.73 6.28 -25.84
N GLY A 524 -20.93 6.60 -27.11
CA GLY A 524 -21.81 7.69 -27.53
C GLY A 524 -21.37 9.06 -27.00
N GLY A 525 -20.06 9.26 -26.83
CA GLY A 525 -19.47 10.49 -26.30
C GLY A 525 -19.23 10.53 -24.79
N ALA A 526 -19.55 9.45 -24.06
CA ALA A 526 -19.14 9.32 -22.65
C ALA A 526 -17.67 8.87 -22.51
N GLY A 527 -17.07 9.16 -21.36
CA GLY A 527 -15.69 8.80 -21.02
C GLY A 527 -14.72 9.98 -21.04
N THR A 528 -13.78 10.00 -20.11
CA THR A 528 -12.67 10.96 -20.06
C THR A 528 -11.37 10.25 -19.70
N VAL A 529 -10.36 10.38 -20.55
CA VAL A 529 -9.11 9.62 -20.39
C VAL A 529 -7.88 10.48 -20.64
N VAL A 530 -6.74 10.05 -20.12
CA VAL A 530 -5.42 10.61 -20.45
C VAL A 530 -4.54 9.49 -21.02
N PHE A 531 -4.06 9.68 -22.24
CA PHE A 531 -3.07 8.81 -22.87
C PHE A 531 -1.66 9.28 -22.52
N GLN A 532 -0.83 8.35 -22.09
CA GLN A 532 0.58 8.59 -21.78
C GLN A 532 1.46 7.54 -22.46
N VAL A 533 2.63 7.97 -22.92
CA VAL A 533 3.65 7.04 -23.43
C VAL A 533 4.89 7.19 -22.58
N PHE A 534 5.43 6.06 -22.14
CA PHE A 534 6.68 5.98 -21.41
C PHE A 534 7.72 5.24 -22.27
N ALA A 535 8.90 5.82 -22.40
CA ALA A 535 10.06 5.19 -23.01
C ALA A 535 11.09 4.97 -21.91
N ASP A 536 11.45 3.70 -21.65
CA ASP A 536 12.32 3.32 -20.54
C ASP A 536 11.90 4.02 -19.23
N GLY A 537 10.59 3.98 -18.94
CA GLY A 537 9.97 4.55 -17.72
C GLY A 537 9.92 6.07 -17.62
N GLU A 538 10.46 6.82 -18.58
CA GLU A 538 10.30 8.27 -18.65
C GLU A 538 9.05 8.61 -19.47
N LYS A 539 8.17 9.45 -18.93
CA LYS A 539 7.00 9.93 -19.67
C LYS A 539 7.47 10.84 -20.81
N VAL A 540 7.30 10.39 -22.04
CA VAL A 540 7.69 11.10 -23.26
C VAL A 540 6.49 11.69 -24.01
N PHE A 541 5.27 11.31 -23.61
CA PHE A 541 4.02 11.85 -24.16
C PHE A 541 2.93 11.93 -23.09
N ASP A 542 2.10 12.95 -23.19
CA ASP A 542 0.86 13.11 -22.43
C ASP A 542 -0.19 13.79 -23.33
N SER A 543 -1.38 13.21 -23.43
CA SER A 543 -2.45 13.79 -24.24
C SER A 543 -3.11 15.00 -23.58
N GLY A 544 -3.00 15.16 -22.26
CA GLY A 544 -4.01 15.83 -21.45
C GLY A 544 -5.33 15.04 -21.43
N VAL A 545 -6.33 15.55 -20.71
CA VAL A 545 -7.67 14.93 -20.71
C VAL A 545 -8.27 15.02 -22.11
N MET A 546 -8.65 13.86 -22.66
CA MET A 546 -9.41 13.69 -23.88
C MET A 546 -10.82 13.23 -23.55
N ARG A 547 -11.80 13.65 -24.35
CA ARG A 547 -13.23 13.38 -24.13
C ARG A 547 -13.86 12.65 -25.30
N GLY A 548 -14.93 11.92 -25.03
CA GLY A 548 -15.74 11.29 -26.08
C GLY A 548 -16.18 12.29 -27.16
N GLY A 549 -16.04 11.90 -28.42
CA GLY A 549 -16.37 12.72 -29.59
C GLY A 549 -15.29 13.72 -30.03
N GLU A 550 -14.18 13.86 -29.30
CA GLU A 550 -13.02 14.63 -29.76
C GLU A 550 -12.28 13.90 -30.91
N PRO A 551 -11.67 14.64 -31.86
CA PRO A 551 -10.88 14.02 -32.91
C PRO A 551 -9.64 13.32 -32.34
N ALA A 552 -9.21 12.25 -33.01
CA ALA A 552 -8.02 11.51 -32.60
C ALA A 552 -6.77 12.40 -32.55
N LYS A 553 -5.96 12.24 -31.49
CA LYS A 553 -4.70 12.97 -31.30
C LYS A 553 -3.53 12.13 -31.79
N LYS A 554 -2.66 12.71 -32.61
CA LYS A 554 -1.46 12.02 -33.09
C LYS A 554 -0.40 11.90 -32.01
N VAL A 555 0.14 10.69 -31.86
CA VAL A 555 1.31 10.35 -31.06
C VAL A 555 2.46 10.01 -32.02
N SER A 556 3.64 10.55 -31.77
CA SER A 556 4.84 10.28 -32.58
C SER A 556 6.08 10.41 -31.70
N ILE A 557 6.72 9.28 -31.37
CA ILE A 557 7.74 9.18 -30.33
C ILE A 557 9.00 8.53 -30.92
N PRO A 558 10.13 9.27 -30.99
CA PRO A 558 11.43 8.67 -31.34
C PRO A 558 11.82 7.57 -30.35
N LEU A 559 12.33 6.45 -30.86
CA LEU A 559 12.67 5.25 -30.07
C LEU A 559 14.16 4.89 -30.11
N ASP A 560 15.02 5.76 -30.64
CA ASP A 560 16.45 5.49 -30.71
C ASP A 560 17.03 5.25 -29.30
N GLY A 561 17.60 4.06 -29.09
CA GLY A 561 18.18 3.64 -27.82
C GLY A 561 17.18 3.06 -26.81
N VAL A 562 15.88 3.07 -27.10
CA VAL A 562 14.82 2.67 -26.15
C VAL A 562 14.73 1.15 -26.05
N GLU A 563 14.70 0.63 -24.83
CA GLU A 563 14.61 -0.79 -24.53
C GLU A 563 13.16 -1.26 -24.32
N GLU A 564 12.37 -0.46 -23.61
CA GLU A 564 11.00 -0.73 -23.21
C GLU A 564 10.08 0.45 -23.59
N LEU A 565 8.96 0.14 -24.23
CA LEU A 565 7.88 1.09 -24.53
C LEU A 565 6.64 0.70 -23.72
N GLU A 566 6.07 1.64 -22.99
CA GLU A 566 4.85 1.42 -22.20
C GLU A 566 3.77 2.44 -22.62
N LEU A 567 2.59 1.92 -22.93
CA LEU A 567 1.41 2.68 -23.33
C LEU A 567 0.42 2.66 -22.17
N VAL A 568 0.07 3.83 -21.64
CA VAL A 568 -0.76 3.97 -20.44
C VAL A 568 -2.00 4.79 -20.77
N VAL A 569 -3.14 4.36 -20.26
CA VAL A 569 -4.37 5.17 -20.21
C VAL A 569 -4.77 5.34 -18.75
N THR A 570 -4.94 6.58 -18.30
CA THR A 570 -5.53 6.86 -16.98
C THR A 570 -6.92 7.46 -17.12
N ASP A 571 -7.71 7.44 -16.05
CA ASP A 571 -8.95 8.24 -16.00
C ASP A 571 -8.65 9.75 -16.10
N GLY A 572 -9.65 10.52 -16.51
CA GLY A 572 -9.59 11.99 -16.62
C GLY A 572 -9.94 12.74 -15.34
N GLY A 573 -10.06 12.04 -14.19
CA GLY A 573 -10.34 12.61 -12.87
C GLY A 573 -11.79 12.47 -12.40
N ASP A 574 -12.67 11.80 -13.17
CA ASP A 574 -14.09 11.57 -12.84
C ASP A 574 -14.47 10.09 -12.65
N GLY A 575 -13.45 9.23 -12.56
CA GLY A 575 -13.58 7.78 -12.38
C GLY A 575 -13.76 7.04 -13.71
N ILE A 576 -13.49 5.73 -13.71
CA ILE A 576 -13.26 4.95 -14.93
C ILE A 576 -14.51 4.64 -15.78
N THR A 577 -15.67 5.23 -15.48
CA THR A 577 -16.94 4.76 -16.09
C THR A 577 -17.01 5.16 -17.56
N CYS A 578 -17.12 4.16 -18.45
CA CYS A 578 -17.16 4.35 -19.91
C CYS A 578 -15.84 4.89 -20.50
N ASP A 579 -14.72 4.75 -19.80
CA ASP A 579 -13.39 5.18 -20.26
C ASP A 579 -12.78 4.18 -21.25
N HIS A 580 -13.48 3.98 -22.36
CA HIS A 580 -13.09 3.09 -23.45
C HIS A 580 -12.13 3.87 -24.35
N ALA A 581 -10.93 3.35 -24.52
CA ALA A 581 -9.79 4.10 -25.04
C ALA A 581 -9.07 3.32 -26.13
N ASP A 582 -8.83 3.98 -27.26
CA ASP A 582 -8.25 3.37 -28.45
C ASP A 582 -6.87 3.93 -28.77
N TRP A 583 -5.94 3.02 -29.06
CA TRP A 583 -4.68 3.29 -29.74
C TRP A 583 -4.80 2.89 -31.21
N ALA A 584 -5.49 3.72 -32.01
CA ALA A 584 -5.69 3.50 -33.43
C ALA A 584 -4.39 3.62 -34.23
N GLU A 585 -4.24 2.77 -35.25
CA GLU A 585 -3.06 2.71 -36.13
C GLU A 585 -1.72 2.62 -35.39
N ALA A 586 -1.70 2.01 -34.20
CA ALA A 586 -0.51 1.92 -33.37
C ALA A 586 0.59 1.06 -34.03
N ARG A 587 1.73 1.68 -34.36
CA ARG A 587 2.80 1.08 -35.16
C ARG A 587 4.18 1.46 -34.64
N LEU A 588 5.08 0.48 -34.67
CA LEU A 588 6.51 0.65 -34.50
C LEU A 588 7.20 0.63 -35.86
N PHE A 589 8.06 1.61 -36.12
CA PHE A 589 8.88 1.65 -37.31
C PHE A 589 10.26 1.08 -37.00
N GLY A 590 10.64 0.07 -37.75
CA GLY A 590 11.84 -0.71 -37.51
C GLY A 590 13.12 0.07 -37.84
N ASN A 591 14.20 -0.30 -37.17
CA ASN A 591 15.54 0.08 -37.60
C ASN A 591 15.90 -0.68 -38.88
N PRO A 592 16.29 0.00 -39.96
CA PRO A 592 16.73 -0.67 -41.18
C PRO A 592 17.98 -1.51 -40.90
N GLY A 593 18.05 -2.66 -41.57
CA GLY A 593 19.15 -3.63 -41.47
C GLY A 593 20.46 -3.18 -42.07
#